data_AF-G8CP09-F1
#
_entry.id   AF-G8CP09-F1
#
_cell.length_a   1.000
_cell.length_b   1.000
_cell.length_c   1.000
_cell.angle_alpha   90.00
_cell.angle_beta   90.00
_cell.angle_gamma   90.00
#
_symmetry.space_group_name_H-M   'P 1'
#
loop_
_entity.id
_entity.type
_entity.pdbx_description
1 polymer ?
#
loop_
_entity_poly.entity_id
_entity_poly.type
_entity_poly.pdbx_seq_one_letter_code
_entity_poly.pdbx_strand_id
1 'polypeptide(L)'
;MTLLSANRNSRAALKAYDVLFAQPVTASGLSKAERDAIVISAIVNDRGETLVLSRFGDARWDLRPFFDQSNVNEGHKYVSWDFNLPPEMIDDCKAVAYAWFKRGLPGSKPPVARGITTLVSASVIPFIRWLSDLELERFSDVRPIHISNYIHHCKSESLRPMPLYSRLRIIDFLWIFSAETLSPLQCFPWGDSSLWRVSGIGEARGTSAANKNTGRTDIIPPDDQAKIFNYCEQIVHKTKEDLKATGIDTFTRRSPKMIRCRDAVLYIASITSGMRNEEVIGIEVGAWRKEVVDGVTYCWVTTTEHKTGKGRVDYLVPELTLDALNLFAMCSTPMRRELEAELSDLELSCNSVDSADLLLRLEKARKDSKRLFLCLNGYGNKAERVGHIEVLSAAGSNEAFKRVAKAAGSDWPLRTHQCRRTYARCFVESRMGRTSLVFLKWQFKHSSMSMTQLYASNPLQDLTLFDEILQQMTEFKIDLIESWLGFGEQWNQKPT
;
A
#
# COMPACT_ATOMS: atom_id res chain seq x y z
N MET A 1 40.96 -15.28 16.68
CA MET A 1 39.67 -15.43 17.38
C MET A 1 38.69 -14.46 16.76
N THR A 2 37.97 -14.93 15.75
CA THR A 2 37.12 -14.12 14.88
C THR A 2 35.73 -14.05 15.51
N LEU A 3 35.33 -12.85 15.95
CA LEU A 3 33.97 -12.57 16.42
C LEU A 3 33.01 -12.72 15.24
N LEU A 4 32.22 -13.79 15.27
CA LEU A 4 31.10 -14.02 14.36
C LEU A 4 30.04 -12.93 14.60
N SER A 5 29.98 -11.99 13.67
CA SER A 5 28.81 -11.15 13.42
C SER A 5 27.61 -12.06 13.19
N ALA A 6 26.75 -12.16 14.20
CA ALA A 6 25.46 -12.82 14.08
C ALA A 6 24.55 -11.93 13.23
N ASN A 7 24.57 -12.16 11.92
CA ASN A 7 23.59 -11.66 10.97
C ASN A 7 22.24 -12.36 11.23
N ARG A 8 21.58 -12.04 12.36
CA ARG A 8 20.20 -12.44 12.63
C ARG A 8 19.31 -11.52 11.78
N ASN A 9 18.65 -12.10 10.78
CA ASN A 9 17.61 -11.43 10.00
C ASN A 9 16.60 -10.73 10.94
N SER A 10 16.68 -9.41 11.06
CA SER A 10 15.82 -8.56 11.91
C SER A 10 14.32 -8.73 11.63
N ARG A 11 13.97 -9.29 10.48
CA ARG A 11 12.60 -9.47 10.00
C ARG A 11 11.78 -10.51 10.78
N ALA A 12 12.45 -11.46 11.45
CA ALA A 12 11.78 -12.51 12.23
C ALA A 12 11.59 -12.13 13.71
N ALA A 13 12.47 -11.28 14.26
CA ALA A 13 12.56 -11.03 15.70
C ALA A 13 11.29 -10.37 16.29
N LEU A 14 10.58 -9.53 15.53
CA LEU A 14 9.39 -8.83 16.03
C LEU A 14 8.07 -9.56 15.82
N LYS A 15 8.06 -10.69 15.13
CA LYS A 15 6.80 -11.33 14.75
C LYS A 15 6.44 -12.40 15.75
N ALA A 16 5.49 -12.08 16.63
CA ALA A 16 4.91 -12.99 17.62
C ALA A 16 3.99 -14.06 16.99
N TYR A 17 4.44 -14.72 15.92
CA TYR A 17 3.64 -15.65 15.14
C TYR A 17 3.08 -16.77 16.00
N ASP A 18 3.88 -17.36 16.89
CA ASP A 18 3.46 -18.49 17.72
C ASP A 18 2.33 -18.09 18.68
N VAL A 19 2.47 -16.95 19.34
CA VAL A 19 1.46 -16.41 20.26
C VAL A 19 0.17 -16.10 19.52
N LEU A 20 0.27 -15.46 18.35
CA LEU A 20 -0.90 -15.13 17.54
C LEU A 20 -1.55 -16.40 16.95
N PHE A 21 -0.77 -17.39 16.52
CA PHE A 21 -1.28 -18.64 15.96
C PHE A 21 -2.01 -19.48 17.03
N ALA A 22 -1.53 -19.44 18.28
CA ALA A 22 -2.14 -20.13 19.40
C ALA A 22 -3.50 -19.53 19.84
N GLN A 23 -3.86 -18.32 19.40
CA GLN A 23 -5.14 -17.71 19.75
C GLN A 23 -6.32 -18.44 19.08
N PRO A 24 -7.48 -18.53 19.75
CA PRO A 24 -8.63 -19.25 19.24
C PRO A 24 -9.12 -18.66 17.91
N VAL A 25 -9.58 -19.50 16.98
CA VAL A 25 -10.03 -19.04 15.66
C VAL A 25 -11.41 -18.32 15.67
N THR A 26 -12.10 -18.42 16.81
CA THR A 26 -13.42 -17.82 17.09
C THR A 26 -13.41 -17.25 18.51
N ALA A 27 -14.19 -16.19 18.72
CA ALA A 27 -14.48 -15.65 20.05
C ALA A 27 -15.77 -16.25 20.65
N SER A 28 -16.53 -17.01 19.86
CA SER A 28 -17.80 -17.61 20.25
C SER A 28 -17.59 -18.77 21.23
N GLY A 29 -18.51 -18.90 22.18
CA GLY A 29 -18.46 -19.93 23.23
C GLY A 29 -17.45 -19.67 24.35
N LEU A 30 -16.67 -18.59 24.28
CA LEU A 30 -15.78 -18.16 25.36
C LEU A 30 -16.52 -17.27 26.35
N SER A 31 -16.13 -17.34 27.62
CA SER A 31 -16.57 -16.34 28.61
C SER A 31 -16.03 -14.96 28.25
N LYS A 32 -16.67 -13.91 28.78
CA LYS A 32 -16.22 -12.52 28.54
C LYS A 32 -14.74 -12.32 28.92
N ALA A 33 -14.30 -12.88 30.05
CA ALA A 33 -12.91 -12.78 30.50
C ALA A 33 -11.93 -13.46 29.54
N GLU A 34 -12.26 -14.67 29.06
CA GLU A 34 -11.43 -15.39 28.08
C GLU A 34 -11.39 -14.66 26.74
N ARG A 35 -12.54 -14.16 26.28
CA ARG A 35 -12.67 -13.38 25.05
C ARG A 35 -11.83 -12.11 25.13
N ASP A 36 -11.96 -11.35 26.21
CA ASP A 36 -11.25 -10.08 26.41
C ASP A 36 -9.73 -10.29 26.51
N ALA A 37 -9.29 -11.48 26.96
CA ALA A 37 -7.88 -11.85 27.06
C ALA A 37 -7.22 -12.22 25.71
N ILE A 38 -7.99 -12.49 24.65
CA ILE A 38 -7.45 -12.87 23.32
C ILE A 38 -6.45 -11.81 22.85
N VAL A 39 -5.24 -12.26 22.49
CA VAL A 39 -4.18 -11.39 21.95
C VAL A 39 -4.47 -11.07 20.49
N ILE A 40 -4.69 -9.79 20.18
CA ILE A 40 -4.92 -9.33 18.80
C ILE A 40 -3.58 -9.07 18.09
N SER A 41 -2.64 -8.48 18.83
CA SER A 41 -1.32 -8.15 18.32
C SER A 41 -0.28 -8.20 19.43
N ALA A 42 0.90 -8.65 19.05
CA ALA A 42 2.06 -8.73 19.92
C ALA A 42 3.33 -8.63 19.08
N ILE A 43 4.42 -8.28 19.74
CA ILE A 43 5.78 -8.33 19.21
C ILE A 43 6.65 -9.20 20.12
N VAL A 44 7.81 -9.62 19.62
CA VAL A 44 8.83 -10.30 20.40
C VAL A 44 10.07 -9.41 20.46
N ASN A 45 10.69 -9.29 21.64
CA ASN A 45 11.93 -8.54 21.80
C ASN A 45 13.16 -9.41 21.48
N ASP A 46 14.36 -8.83 21.51
CA ASP A 46 15.60 -9.55 21.18
C ASP A 46 15.94 -10.68 22.17
N ARG A 47 15.30 -10.70 23.35
CA ARG A 47 15.41 -11.76 24.37
C ARG A 47 14.42 -12.91 24.16
N GLY A 48 13.51 -12.80 23.18
CA GLY A 48 12.46 -13.79 22.94
C GLY A 48 11.20 -13.58 23.80
N GLU A 49 11.12 -12.48 24.55
CA GLU A 49 9.95 -12.18 25.38
C GLU A 49 8.84 -11.56 24.53
N THR A 50 7.60 -12.01 24.75
CA THR A 50 6.43 -11.49 24.04
C THR A 50 5.89 -10.24 24.75
N LEU A 51 5.77 -9.16 24.00
CA LEU A 51 5.11 -7.93 24.42
C LEU A 51 3.76 -7.82 23.69
N VAL A 52 2.68 -7.96 24.46
CA VAL A 52 1.31 -7.80 23.93
C VAL A 52 1.02 -6.32 23.71
N LEU A 53 0.58 -5.97 22.50
CA LEU A 53 0.24 -4.59 22.15
C LEU A 53 -1.24 -4.29 22.34
N SER A 54 -2.10 -5.25 21.98
CA SER A 54 -3.54 -5.11 22.19
C SER A 54 -4.23 -6.46 22.30
N ARG A 55 -5.31 -6.46 23.05
CA ARG A 55 -6.22 -7.57 23.29
C ARG A 55 -7.62 -7.25 22.75
N PHE A 56 -8.43 -8.29 22.61
CA PHE A 56 -9.79 -8.16 22.09
C PHE A 56 -10.62 -7.17 22.92
N GLY A 57 -10.50 -7.24 24.25
CA GLY A 57 -11.22 -6.38 25.20
C GLY A 57 -10.86 -4.90 25.09
N ASP A 58 -9.69 -4.57 24.56
CA ASP A 58 -9.18 -3.19 24.56
C ASP A 58 -10.05 -2.26 23.70
N ALA A 59 -10.12 -0.99 24.11
CA ALA A 59 -10.79 0.07 23.35
C ALA A 59 -10.07 0.38 22.02
N ARG A 60 -8.80 -0.01 21.90
CA ARG A 60 -8.00 0.22 20.70
C ARG A 60 -7.17 -1.01 20.38
N TRP A 61 -7.29 -1.53 19.16
CA TRP A 61 -6.37 -2.54 18.66
C TRP A 61 -5.21 -1.87 17.94
N ASP A 62 -3.99 -2.21 18.35
CA ASP A 62 -2.76 -1.74 17.75
C ASP A 62 -2.29 -2.73 16.69
N LEU A 63 -2.41 -2.36 15.42
CA LEU A 63 -2.06 -3.23 14.30
C LEU A 63 -0.71 -2.86 13.68
N ARG A 64 0.09 -1.98 14.30
CA ARG A 64 1.41 -1.56 13.78
C ARG A 64 2.31 -2.71 13.30
N PRO A 65 2.44 -3.86 14.01
CA PRO A 65 3.31 -4.95 13.57
C PRO A 65 2.95 -5.59 12.23
N PHE A 66 1.71 -5.40 11.75
CA PHE A 66 1.21 -5.99 10.52
C PHE A 66 1.48 -5.12 9.27
N PHE A 67 2.08 -3.94 9.43
CA PHE A 67 2.40 -3.04 8.33
C PHE A 67 3.90 -3.04 8.04
N ASP A 68 4.27 -3.60 6.89
CA ASP A 68 5.62 -3.45 6.34
C ASP A 68 5.75 -2.20 5.46
N GLN A 69 4.62 -1.60 5.06
CA GLN A 69 4.59 -0.49 4.12
C GLN A 69 4.85 0.86 4.79
N SER A 70 5.72 1.67 4.20
CA SER A 70 6.06 3.02 4.66
C SER A 70 5.00 4.05 4.28
N ASN A 71 4.20 3.81 3.23
CA ASN A 71 3.20 4.79 2.79
C ASN A 71 1.94 4.89 3.65
N VAL A 72 1.75 4.00 4.63
CA VAL A 72 0.55 3.95 5.45
C VAL A 72 0.66 4.94 6.61
N ASN A 73 -0.26 5.90 6.64
CA ASN A 73 -0.38 6.87 7.74
C ASN A 73 -0.60 6.16 9.08
N GLU A 74 -0.02 6.69 10.15
CA GLU A 74 -0.09 6.18 11.51
C GLU A 74 -1.53 5.95 11.99
N GLY A 75 -2.46 6.87 11.73
CA GLY A 75 -3.86 6.70 12.13
C GLY A 75 -4.55 5.47 11.52
N HIS A 76 -4.03 4.96 10.39
CA HIS A 76 -4.55 3.77 9.72
C HIS A 76 -3.95 2.46 10.22
N LYS A 77 -3.07 2.50 11.23
CA LYS A 77 -2.48 1.31 11.86
C LYS A 77 -3.21 0.87 13.13
N TYR A 78 -4.32 1.52 13.46
CA TYR A 78 -5.09 1.22 14.65
C TYR A 78 -6.56 1.02 14.30
N VAL A 79 -7.24 0.26 15.15
CA VAL A 79 -8.70 0.20 15.22
C VAL A 79 -9.11 0.84 16.53
N SER A 80 -9.99 1.83 16.48
CA SER A 80 -10.57 2.42 17.68
C SER A 80 -12.03 2.03 17.78
N TRP A 81 -12.39 1.38 18.88
CA TRP A 81 -13.76 1.03 19.22
C TRP A 81 -14.35 2.14 20.07
N ASP A 82 -15.48 2.70 19.63
CA ASP A 82 -16.16 3.79 20.32
C ASP A 82 -17.07 3.21 21.40
N PHE A 83 -16.61 3.20 22.65
CA PHE A 83 -17.33 2.61 23.78
C PHE A 83 -18.52 3.46 24.26
N ASN A 84 -18.77 4.62 23.63
CA ASN A 84 -20.02 5.35 23.82
C ASN A 84 -21.17 4.76 22.99
N LEU A 85 -20.87 3.83 22.07
CA LEU A 85 -21.86 3.10 21.29
C LEU A 85 -22.35 1.85 22.04
N PRO A 86 -23.52 1.29 21.68
CA PRO A 86 -24.09 0.12 22.35
C PRO A 86 -23.07 -1.02 22.55
N PRO A 87 -22.76 -1.42 23.79
CA PRO A 87 -21.69 -2.38 24.08
C PRO A 87 -21.89 -3.75 23.42
N GLU A 88 -23.13 -4.24 23.37
CA GLU A 88 -23.44 -5.54 22.74
C GLU A 88 -23.14 -5.53 21.23
N MET A 89 -23.50 -4.46 20.52
CA MET A 89 -23.16 -4.32 19.10
C MET A 89 -21.65 -4.20 18.86
N ILE A 90 -20.93 -3.49 19.74
CA ILE A 90 -19.47 -3.38 19.66
C ILE A 90 -18.82 -4.73 19.87
N ASP A 91 -19.26 -5.51 20.86
CA ASP A 91 -18.76 -6.85 21.13
C ASP A 91 -18.99 -7.81 19.95
N ASP A 92 -20.19 -7.80 19.36
CA ASP A 92 -20.51 -8.61 18.19
C ASP A 92 -19.67 -8.19 16.97
N CYS A 93 -19.50 -6.89 16.73
CA CYS A 93 -18.64 -6.40 15.66
C CYS A 93 -17.14 -6.69 15.89
N LYS A 94 -16.67 -6.67 17.13
CA LYS A 94 -15.32 -7.14 17.48
C LYS A 94 -15.16 -8.62 17.16
N ALA A 95 -16.14 -9.46 17.53
CA ALA A 95 -16.12 -10.90 17.26
C ALA A 95 -16.08 -11.18 15.74
N VAL A 96 -16.92 -10.50 14.97
CA VAL A 96 -16.94 -10.58 13.50
C VAL A 96 -15.63 -10.10 12.88
N ALA A 97 -15.10 -8.95 13.31
CA ALA A 97 -13.84 -8.43 12.81
C ALA A 97 -12.66 -9.36 13.12
N TYR A 98 -12.62 -9.92 14.34
CA TYR A 98 -11.62 -10.89 14.76
C TYR A 98 -11.68 -12.18 13.95
N ALA A 99 -12.87 -12.77 13.83
CA ALA A 99 -13.14 -13.96 13.03
C ALA A 99 -12.69 -13.77 11.58
N TRP A 100 -13.07 -12.64 10.97
CA TRP A 100 -12.66 -12.31 9.61
C TRP A 100 -11.14 -12.11 9.50
N PHE A 101 -10.51 -11.47 10.48
CA PHE A 101 -9.06 -11.28 10.50
C PHE A 101 -8.29 -12.61 10.62
N LYS A 102 -8.82 -13.58 11.37
CA LYS A 102 -8.21 -14.90 11.55
C LYS A 102 -8.45 -15.84 10.37
N ARG A 103 -9.68 -15.90 9.86
CA ARG A 103 -10.11 -16.96 8.94
C ARG A 103 -10.34 -16.47 7.51
N GLY A 104 -10.59 -15.18 7.31
CA GLY A 104 -11.10 -14.67 6.05
C GLY A 104 -12.58 -15.01 5.84
N LEU A 105 -13.10 -14.65 4.67
CA LEU A 105 -14.44 -15.08 4.24
C LEU A 105 -14.38 -16.54 3.76
N PRO A 106 -15.51 -17.28 3.74
CA PRO A 106 -15.55 -18.61 3.14
C PRO A 106 -14.92 -18.64 1.75
N GLY A 107 -13.96 -19.56 1.53
CA GLY A 107 -13.22 -19.69 0.26
C GLY A 107 -12.20 -18.57 -0.03
N SER A 108 -11.97 -17.65 0.90
CA SER A 108 -11.04 -16.52 0.75
C SER A 108 -9.93 -16.54 1.80
N LYS A 109 -8.77 -15.98 1.45
CA LYS A 109 -7.69 -15.78 2.43
C LYS A 109 -8.05 -14.70 3.46
N PRO A 110 -7.48 -14.75 4.68
CA PRO A 110 -7.59 -13.67 5.65
C PRO A 110 -7.18 -12.31 5.06
N PRO A 111 -7.83 -11.21 5.49
CA PRO A 111 -7.49 -9.88 5.03
C PRO A 111 -6.16 -9.42 5.63
N VAL A 112 -5.50 -8.49 4.93
CA VAL A 112 -4.42 -7.70 5.53
C VAL A 112 -4.98 -6.74 6.59
N ALA A 113 -4.16 -6.29 7.55
CA ALA A 113 -4.58 -5.38 8.63
C ALA A 113 -5.29 -4.11 8.13
N ARG A 114 -4.89 -3.59 6.95
CA ARG A 114 -5.59 -2.45 6.32
C ARG A 114 -7.07 -2.72 6.06
N GLY A 115 -7.42 -3.96 5.73
CA GLY A 115 -8.80 -4.41 5.54
C GLY A 115 -9.62 -4.28 6.82
N ILE A 116 -9.06 -4.67 7.96
CA ILE A 116 -9.72 -4.54 9.28
C ILE A 116 -9.93 -3.07 9.64
N THR A 117 -8.88 -2.25 9.56
CA THR A 117 -8.99 -0.81 9.87
C THR A 117 -10.03 -0.13 8.99
N THR A 118 -10.11 -0.49 7.70
CA THR A 118 -11.09 0.06 6.76
C THR A 118 -12.50 -0.43 7.04
N LEU A 119 -12.69 -1.72 7.34
CA LEU A 119 -14.00 -2.26 7.73
C LEU A 119 -14.55 -1.50 8.93
N VAL A 120 -13.74 -1.32 9.98
CA VAL A 120 -14.21 -0.69 11.20
C VAL A 120 -14.52 0.79 10.97
N SER A 121 -13.57 1.54 10.38
CA SER A 121 -13.75 2.98 10.19
C SER A 121 -14.82 3.34 9.17
N ALA A 122 -14.93 2.57 8.08
CA ALA A 122 -15.81 2.89 6.96
C ALA A 122 -17.18 2.23 7.05
N SER A 123 -17.34 1.15 7.83
CA SER A 123 -18.56 0.35 7.87
C SER A 123 -19.13 0.18 9.28
N VAL A 124 -18.36 -0.39 10.21
CA VAL A 124 -18.84 -0.71 11.57
C VAL A 124 -19.30 0.53 12.31
N ILE A 125 -18.41 1.51 12.49
CA ILE A 125 -18.71 2.70 13.31
C ILE A 125 -19.87 3.51 12.73
N PRO A 126 -19.93 3.80 11.41
CA PRO A 126 -21.08 4.49 10.84
C PRO A 126 -22.41 3.73 10.96
N PHE A 127 -22.39 2.39 10.89
CA PHE A 127 -23.62 1.59 10.98
C PHE A 127 -24.13 1.49 12.41
N ILE A 128 -23.25 1.24 13.38
CA ILE A 128 -23.63 1.21 14.80
C ILE A 128 -24.15 2.58 15.24
N ARG A 129 -23.51 3.69 14.83
CA ARG A 129 -24.02 5.04 15.12
C ARG A 129 -25.45 5.24 14.62
N TRP A 130 -25.71 4.86 13.36
CA TRP A 130 -27.05 4.93 12.80
C TRP A 130 -28.08 4.12 13.59
N LEU A 131 -27.74 2.90 14.01
CA LEU A 131 -28.64 2.07 14.82
C LEU A 131 -28.83 2.64 16.23
N SER A 132 -27.77 3.20 16.82
CA SER A 132 -27.82 3.85 18.13
C SER A 132 -28.72 5.09 18.12
N ASP A 133 -28.73 5.86 17.02
CA ASP A 133 -29.64 7.01 16.84
C ASP A 133 -31.12 6.56 16.74
N LEU A 134 -31.36 5.28 16.45
CA LEU A 134 -32.68 4.64 16.47
C LEU A 134 -32.96 3.88 17.78
N GLU A 135 -32.14 4.10 18.81
CA GLU A 135 -32.25 3.46 20.13
C GLU A 135 -32.17 1.92 20.09
N LEU A 136 -31.47 1.36 19.09
CA LEU A 136 -31.24 -0.08 18.98
C LEU A 136 -29.92 -0.46 19.66
N GLU A 137 -29.98 -1.45 20.56
CA GLU A 137 -28.82 -1.90 21.33
C GLU A 137 -28.26 -3.26 20.88
N ARG A 138 -29.02 -4.04 20.10
CA ARG A 138 -28.67 -5.39 19.63
C ARG A 138 -28.94 -5.61 18.15
N PHE A 139 -28.15 -6.46 17.48
CA PHE A 139 -28.43 -6.80 16.08
C PHE A 139 -29.66 -7.71 15.91
N SER A 140 -30.06 -8.45 16.96
CA SER A 140 -31.31 -9.22 16.96
C SER A 140 -32.57 -8.36 16.86
N ASP A 141 -32.48 -7.07 17.22
CA ASP A 141 -33.58 -6.11 17.16
C ASP A 141 -33.64 -5.37 15.81
N VAL A 142 -32.63 -5.55 14.97
CA VAL A 142 -32.61 -4.99 13.62
C VAL A 142 -33.69 -5.68 12.77
N ARG A 143 -34.43 -4.87 12.02
CA ARG A 143 -35.49 -5.30 11.11
C ARG A 143 -35.16 -4.88 9.68
N PRO A 144 -35.77 -5.49 8.64
CA PRO A 144 -35.52 -5.12 7.25
C PRO A 144 -35.70 -3.63 6.96
N ILE A 145 -36.65 -2.96 7.63
CA ILE A 145 -36.88 -1.52 7.48
C ILE A 145 -35.69 -0.67 7.93
N HIS A 146 -34.98 -1.05 9.00
CA HIS A 146 -33.79 -0.32 9.48
C HIS A 146 -32.67 -0.40 8.44
N ILE A 147 -32.46 -1.59 7.85
CA ILE A 147 -31.45 -1.82 6.82
C ILE A 147 -31.81 -1.05 5.54
N SER A 148 -33.07 -1.10 5.10
CA SER A 148 -33.56 -0.37 3.94
C SER A 148 -33.38 1.15 4.10
N ASN A 149 -33.72 1.69 5.27
CA ASN A 149 -33.55 3.12 5.56
C ASN A 149 -32.07 3.52 5.61
N TYR A 150 -31.21 2.67 6.16
CA TYR A 150 -29.76 2.94 6.14
C TYR A 150 -29.19 2.93 4.73
N ILE A 151 -29.60 1.99 3.88
CA ILE A 151 -29.22 1.96 2.46
C ILE A 151 -29.66 3.26 1.76
N HIS A 152 -30.89 3.69 2.00
CA HIS A 152 -31.41 4.94 1.44
C HIS A 152 -30.59 6.14 1.90
N HIS A 153 -30.28 6.23 3.19
CA HIS A 153 -29.41 7.27 3.74
C HIS A 153 -28.01 7.27 3.11
N CYS A 154 -27.35 6.11 2.99
CA CYS A 154 -26.04 6.04 2.35
C CYS A 154 -26.10 6.41 0.85
N LYS A 155 -27.23 6.19 0.18
CA LYS A 155 -27.44 6.60 -1.22
C LYS A 155 -27.74 8.09 -1.35
N SER A 156 -28.41 8.71 -0.37
CA SER A 156 -28.66 10.16 -0.39
C SER A 156 -27.37 10.97 -0.21
N GLU A 157 -26.35 10.41 0.47
CA GLU A 157 -24.99 10.95 0.51
C GLU A 157 -24.25 10.90 -0.86
N SER A 158 -24.89 10.38 -1.92
CA SER A 158 -24.32 10.30 -3.28
C SER A 158 -22.97 9.57 -3.36
N LEU A 159 -22.81 8.54 -2.52
CA LEU A 159 -21.60 7.71 -2.51
C LEU A 159 -21.44 6.95 -3.84
N ARG A 160 -20.20 6.91 -4.34
CA ARG A 160 -19.86 6.04 -5.49
C ARG A 160 -20.06 4.55 -5.11
N PRO A 161 -20.25 3.65 -6.10
CA PRO A 161 -20.52 2.22 -5.86
C PRO A 161 -19.58 1.50 -4.88
N MET A 162 -18.25 1.66 -5.04
CA MET A 162 -17.27 1.00 -4.16
C MET A 162 -17.22 1.55 -2.73
N PRO A 163 -17.24 2.88 -2.51
CA PRO A 163 -17.46 3.45 -1.18
C PRO A 163 -18.77 3.01 -0.53
N LEU A 164 -19.87 2.95 -1.28
CA LEU A 164 -21.17 2.47 -0.77
C LEU A 164 -21.08 0.99 -0.36
N TYR A 165 -20.49 0.14 -1.19
CA TYR A 165 -20.19 -1.26 -0.84
C TYR A 165 -19.36 -1.36 0.44
N SER A 166 -18.34 -0.51 0.58
CA SER A 166 -17.48 -0.51 1.76
C SER A 166 -18.24 -0.05 3.00
N ARG A 167 -19.19 0.90 2.87
CA ARG A 167 -20.03 1.41 3.95
C ARG A 167 -21.01 0.36 4.48
N LEU A 168 -21.61 -0.41 3.58
CA LEU A 168 -22.63 -1.41 3.89
C LEU A 168 -22.05 -2.79 4.26
N ARG A 169 -20.73 -2.98 4.14
CA ARG A 169 -20.07 -4.29 4.21
C ARG A 169 -20.28 -5.03 5.54
N ILE A 170 -20.33 -4.33 6.66
CA ILE A 170 -20.52 -4.95 7.97
C ILE A 170 -21.85 -5.71 8.06
N ILE A 171 -22.90 -5.25 7.39
CA ILE A 171 -24.22 -5.90 7.39
C ILE A 171 -24.13 -7.32 6.81
N ASP A 172 -23.36 -7.48 5.73
CA ASP A 172 -23.09 -8.77 5.11
C ASP A 172 -22.27 -9.67 6.04
N PHE A 173 -21.30 -9.09 6.74
CA PHE A 173 -20.43 -9.82 7.65
C PHE A 173 -21.18 -10.29 8.90
N LEU A 174 -22.08 -9.48 9.46
CA LEU A 174 -22.96 -9.86 10.57
C LEU A 174 -23.84 -11.06 10.20
N TRP A 175 -24.25 -11.18 8.93
CA TRP A 175 -24.97 -12.35 8.44
C TRP A 175 -24.04 -13.56 8.25
N ILE A 176 -22.93 -13.40 7.54
CA ILE A 176 -21.98 -14.48 7.23
C ILE A 176 -21.35 -15.09 8.49
N PHE A 177 -21.07 -14.25 9.49
CA PHE A 177 -20.45 -14.62 10.76
C PHE A 177 -21.47 -14.62 11.91
N SER A 178 -22.74 -14.94 11.65
CA SER A 178 -23.80 -14.97 12.66
C SER A 178 -23.51 -15.91 13.84
N ALA A 179 -22.74 -17.00 13.61
CA ALA A 179 -22.27 -17.90 14.67
C ALA A 179 -21.24 -17.26 15.63
N GLU A 180 -20.67 -16.11 15.25
CA GLU A 180 -19.69 -15.36 16.07
C GLU A 180 -20.37 -14.31 16.94
N THR A 181 -21.64 -14.00 16.68
CA THR A 181 -22.40 -12.94 17.35
C THR A 181 -23.29 -13.51 18.44
N LEU A 182 -23.41 -12.82 19.57
CA LEU A 182 -24.34 -13.15 20.65
C LEU A 182 -25.77 -12.81 20.27
N SER A 183 -25.98 -11.70 19.55
CA SER A 183 -27.28 -11.19 19.18
C SER A 183 -27.42 -11.11 17.64
N PRO A 184 -27.46 -12.24 16.91
CA PRO A 184 -27.40 -12.25 15.44
C PRO A 184 -28.59 -11.56 14.77
N LEU A 185 -28.39 -11.09 13.52
CA LEU A 185 -29.48 -10.65 12.65
C LEU A 185 -30.49 -11.80 12.46
N GLN A 186 -31.78 -11.49 12.66
CA GLN A 186 -32.85 -12.50 12.61
C GLN A 186 -33.34 -12.82 11.20
N CYS A 187 -33.00 -11.98 10.23
CA CYS A 187 -33.43 -12.12 8.84
C CYS A 187 -32.29 -11.79 7.88
N PHE A 188 -32.29 -12.45 6.71
CA PHE A 188 -31.31 -12.16 5.67
C PHE A 188 -31.37 -10.68 5.27
N PRO A 189 -30.26 -9.92 5.35
CA PRO A 189 -30.30 -8.47 5.26
C PRO A 189 -30.63 -7.92 3.87
N TRP A 190 -30.52 -8.74 2.81
CA TRP A 190 -30.62 -8.27 1.42
C TRP A 190 -31.90 -8.68 0.68
N GLY A 191 -32.82 -9.42 1.32
CA GLY A 191 -34.02 -9.95 0.64
C GLY A 191 -33.65 -10.74 -0.63
N ASP A 192 -34.27 -10.39 -1.76
CA ASP A 192 -33.98 -11.01 -3.08
C ASP A 192 -32.75 -10.39 -3.80
N SER A 193 -32.01 -9.52 -3.12
CA SER A 193 -30.86 -8.79 -3.64
C SER A 193 -29.54 -9.29 -3.04
N SER A 194 -28.47 -8.54 -3.29
CA SER A 194 -27.17 -8.74 -2.66
C SER A 194 -26.50 -7.39 -2.41
N LEU A 195 -25.54 -7.36 -1.47
CA LEU A 195 -24.70 -6.19 -1.24
C LEU A 195 -24.11 -5.62 -2.55
N TRP A 196 -23.67 -6.49 -3.46
CA TRP A 196 -23.12 -6.13 -4.77
C TRP A 196 -24.12 -5.40 -5.66
N ARG A 197 -25.36 -5.88 -5.72
CA ARG A 197 -26.43 -5.27 -6.51
C ARG A 197 -26.90 -3.97 -5.88
N VAL A 198 -27.15 -3.96 -4.57
CA VAL A 198 -27.58 -2.76 -3.82
C VAL A 198 -26.58 -1.61 -3.96
N SER A 199 -25.29 -1.93 -4.03
CA SER A 199 -24.20 -0.97 -4.19
C SER A 199 -23.97 -0.51 -5.63
N GLY A 200 -24.73 -1.02 -6.61
CA GLY A 200 -24.58 -0.66 -8.03
C GLY A 200 -23.34 -1.25 -8.71
N ILE A 201 -22.71 -2.28 -8.14
CA ILE A 201 -21.55 -2.95 -8.76
C ILE A 201 -22.02 -3.95 -9.84
N GLY A 202 -23.18 -4.58 -9.64
CA GLY A 202 -23.75 -5.62 -10.51
C GLY A 202 -24.55 -5.15 -11.75
N GLU A 203 -24.92 -3.87 -11.86
CA GLU A 203 -25.87 -3.39 -12.90
C GLU A 203 -25.24 -2.92 -14.22
N ALA A 204 -23.96 -3.20 -14.48
CA ALA A 204 -23.33 -2.78 -15.73
C ALA A 204 -23.58 -3.79 -16.86
N ARG A 205 -24.75 -3.70 -17.51
CA ARG A 205 -24.93 -4.21 -18.88
C ARG A 205 -25.14 -3.02 -19.82
N GLY A 206 -24.39 -2.98 -20.92
CA GLY A 206 -24.46 -1.92 -21.94
C GLY A 206 -23.17 -1.12 -22.10
N THR A 207 -23.19 -0.13 -23.00
CA THR A 207 -22.08 0.76 -23.44
C THR A 207 -21.24 1.39 -22.30
N SER A 208 -21.76 1.43 -21.06
CA SER A 208 -20.99 1.79 -19.86
C SER A 208 -19.92 0.77 -19.45
N ALA A 209 -19.94 -0.46 -20.00
CA ALA A 209 -18.94 -1.50 -19.79
C ALA A 209 -17.63 -1.23 -20.55
N ALA A 210 -17.66 -0.51 -21.69
CA ALA A 210 -16.47 -0.14 -22.44
C ALA A 210 -15.52 0.76 -21.60
N ASN A 211 -16.09 1.60 -20.72
CA ASN A 211 -15.34 2.46 -19.80
C ASN A 211 -14.89 1.76 -18.49
N LYS A 212 -15.17 0.46 -18.27
CA LYS A 212 -14.65 -0.28 -17.11
C LYS A 212 -13.22 -0.78 -17.32
N ASN A 213 -12.78 -0.91 -18.57
CA ASN A 213 -11.44 -1.38 -18.93
C ASN A 213 -10.43 -0.22 -19.09
N THR A 214 -10.79 0.99 -18.65
CA THR A 214 -9.87 2.13 -18.66
C THR A 214 -9.48 2.56 -17.25
N GLY A 215 -8.20 2.86 -17.06
CA GLY A 215 -7.71 3.47 -15.83
C GLY A 215 -8.47 4.75 -15.52
N ARG A 216 -8.89 4.94 -14.27
CA ARG A 216 -9.59 6.17 -13.82
C ARG A 216 -8.65 7.29 -13.39
N THR A 217 -7.36 7.00 -13.24
CA THR A 217 -6.37 7.95 -12.71
C THR A 217 -5.92 8.89 -13.81
N ASP A 218 -6.22 10.17 -13.80
CA ASP A 218 -5.90 11.05 -14.94
C ASP A 218 -4.42 10.99 -15.38
N ILE A 219 -4.19 11.10 -16.70
CA ILE A 219 -2.86 11.24 -17.29
C ILE A 219 -2.45 12.71 -17.12
N ILE A 220 -1.21 12.96 -16.70
CA ILE A 220 -0.67 14.33 -16.63
C ILE A 220 -0.65 14.92 -18.06
N PRO A 221 -1.27 16.08 -18.31
CA PRO A 221 -1.25 16.71 -19.63
C PRO A 221 0.19 16.99 -20.10
N PRO A 222 0.51 16.86 -21.40
CA PRO A 222 1.87 17.04 -21.90
C PRO A 222 2.51 18.38 -21.51
N ASP A 223 1.77 19.48 -21.61
CA ASP A 223 2.28 20.82 -21.27
C ASP A 223 2.61 20.95 -19.77
N ASP A 224 1.74 20.43 -18.91
CA ASP A 224 1.98 20.40 -17.46
C ASP A 224 3.14 19.46 -17.12
N GLN A 225 3.20 18.28 -17.74
CA GLN A 225 4.30 17.34 -17.55
C GLN A 225 5.64 17.98 -17.94
N ALA A 226 5.71 18.67 -19.09
CA ALA A 226 6.90 19.36 -19.55
C ALA A 226 7.34 20.47 -18.59
N LYS A 227 6.41 21.33 -18.14
CA LYS A 227 6.69 22.38 -17.14
C LYS A 227 7.27 21.77 -15.86
N ILE A 228 6.61 20.74 -15.34
CA ILE A 228 6.99 20.10 -14.08
C ILE A 228 8.34 19.38 -14.20
N PHE A 229 8.56 18.65 -15.30
CA PHE A 229 9.79 17.92 -15.54
C PHE A 229 10.98 18.87 -15.69
N ASN A 230 10.86 19.91 -16.51
CA ASN A 230 11.90 20.92 -16.70
C ASN A 230 12.24 21.63 -15.38
N TYR A 231 11.24 21.96 -14.56
CA TYR A 231 11.46 22.50 -13.23
C TYR A 231 12.27 21.54 -12.34
N CYS A 232 11.91 20.25 -12.33
CA CYS A 232 12.62 19.26 -11.51
C CYS A 232 14.08 19.08 -11.96
N GLU A 233 14.35 19.05 -13.27
CA GLU A 233 15.72 19.00 -13.79
C GLU A 233 16.53 20.24 -13.40
N GLN A 234 15.94 21.44 -13.51
CA GLN A 234 16.59 22.68 -13.05
C GLN A 234 16.94 22.63 -11.55
N ILE A 235 16.06 22.07 -10.72
CA ILE A 235 16.34 21.88 -9.28
C ILE A 235 17.49 20.90 -9.07
N VAL A 236 17.57 19.80 -9.83
CA VAL A 236 18.69 18.85 -9.76
C VAL A 236 20.01 19.54 -10.15
N HIS A 237 20.03 20.31 -11.24
CA HIS A 237 21.21 21.07 -11.65
C HIS A 237 21.64 22.08 -10.59
N LYS A 238 20.73 22.92 -10.11
CA LYS A 238 21.02 23.91 -9.07
C LYS A 238 21.50 23.26 -7.77
N THR A 239 20.91 22.13 -7.38
CA THR A 239 21.32 21.40 -6.19
C THR A 239 22.76 20.89 -6.31
N LYS A 240 23.17 20.45 -7.51
CA LYS A 240 24.56 20.04 -7.78
C LYS A 240 25.55 21.20 -7.61
N GLU A 241 25.17 22.41 -8.01
CA GLU A 241 25.95 23.62 -7.80
C GLU A 241 26.02 24.01 -6.32
N ASP A 242 24.87 24.04 -5.63
CA ASP A 242 24.77 24.32 -4.19
C ASP A 242 25.63 23.34 -3.36
N LEU A 243 25.61 22.06 -3.74
CA LEU A 243 26.40 21.01 -3.09
C LEU A 243 27.91 21.25 -3.25
N LYS A 244 28.36 21.65 -4.45
CA LYS A 244 29.76 22.01 -4.70
C LYS A 244 30.18 23.26 -3.92
N ALA A 245 29.31 24.26 -3.83
CA ALA A 245 29.62 25.54 -3.21
C ALA A 245 29.59 25.49 -1.67
N THR A 246 28.62 24.77 -1.10
CA THR A 246 28.32 24.85 0.35
C THR A 246 28.52 23.53 1.10
N GLY A 247 28.79 22.44 0.40
CA GLY A 247 28.93 21.11 1.00
C GLY A 247 27.61 20.50 1.49
N ILE A 248 27.70 19.25 1.96
CA ILE A 248 26.53 18.45 2.36
C ILE A 248 25.85 18.97 3.63
N ASP A 249 26.57 19.59 4.56
CA ASP A 249 26.05 19.90 5.91
C ASP A 249 24.96 20.98 5.91
N THR A 250 24.85 21.74 4.83
CA THR A 250 23.77 22.73 4.66
C THR A 250 22.42 22.12 4.25
N PHE A 251 22.39 20.84 3.89
CA PHE A 251 21.18 20.08 3.54
C PHE A 251 20.52 19.46 4.77
N THR A 252 20.15 20.31 5.73
CA THR A 252 19.51 19.86 6.98
C THR A 252 18.05 19.44 6.75
N ARG A 253 17.48 18.67 7.69
CA ARG A 253 16.09 18.14 7.64
C ARG A 253 14.98 19.17 7.45
N ARG A 254 15.25 20.46 7.75
CA ARG A 254 14.32 21.58 7.58
C ARG A 254 14.72 22.54 6.46
N SER A 255 15.86 22.33 5.81
CA SER A 255 16.34 23.27 4.80
C SER A 255 15.44 23.25 3.55
N PRO A 256 15.02 24.41 3.02
CA PRO A 256 14.19 24.46 1.82
C PRO A 256 14.82 23.80 0.59
N LYS A 257 16.15 23.89 0.45
CA LYS A 257 16.88 23.25 -0.66
C LYS A 257 16.86 21.72 -0.59
N MET A 258 16.96 21.14 0.61
CA MET A 258 16.80 19.70 0.81
C MET A 258 15.39 19.23 0.43
N ILE A 259 14.36 19.96 0.89
CA ILE A 259 12.95 19.63 0.57
C ILE A 259 12.71 19.73 -0.94
N ARG A 260 13.17 20.78 -1.61
CA ARG A 260 13.03 20.94 -3.08
C ARG A 260 13.74 19.83 -3.84
N CYS A 261 14.99 19.51 -3.47
CA CYS A 261 15.75 18.43 -4.09
C CYS A 261 15.02 17.08 -3.92
N ARG A 262 14.59 16.75 -2.70
CA ARG A 262 13.82 15.53 -2.43
C ARG A 262 12.57 15.45 -3.30
N ASP A 263 11.77 16.51 -3.33
CA ASP A 263 10.49 16.52 -4.01
C ASP A 263 10.69 16.40 -5.55
N ALA A 264 11.71 17.07 -6.10
CA ALA A 264 12.08 16.97 -7.52
C ALA A 264 12.58 15.57 -7.90
N VAL A 265 13.47 14.99 -7.09
CA VAL A 265 14.02 13.65 -7.32
C VAL A 265 12.94 12.58 -7.15
N LEU A 266 12.00 12.76 -6.21
CA LEU A 266 10.83 11.89 -6.05
C LEU A 266 9.96 11.90 -7.31
N TYR A 267 9.73 13.08 -7.91
CA TYR A 267 8.99 13.20 -9.16
C TYR A 267 9.73 12.52 -10.31
N ILE A 268 11.02 12.82 -10.51
CA ILE A 268 11.85 12.20 -11.57
C ILE A 268 11.81 10.68 -11.45
N ALA A 269 12.09 10.14 -10.27
CA ALA A 269 12.07 8.70 -10.04
C ALA A 269 10.67 8.10 -10.28
N SER A 270 9.59 8.82 -9.97
CA SER A 270 8.22 8.33 -10.18
C SER A 270 7.80 8.34 -11.66
N ILE A 271 8.13 9.39 -12.41
CA ILE A 271 7.68 9.57 -13.81
C ILE A 271 8.52 8.75 -14.80
N THR A 272 9.75 8.39 -14.46
CA THR A 272 10.70 7.71 -15.37
C THR A 272 10.86 6.20 -15.12
N SER A 273 10.27 5.65 -14.06
CA SER A 273 10.45 4.24 -13.70
C SER A 273 9.21 3.39 -13.84
N GLY A 274 8.02 3.99 -13.84
CA GLY A 274 6.78 3.23 -13.74
C GLY A 274 6.58 2.54 -12.39
N MET A 275 7.38 2.82 -11.35
CA MET A 275 7.20 2.29 -10.00
C MET A 275 5.92 2.82 -9.33
N ARG A 276 5.39 2.08 -8.36
CA ARG A 276 4.35 2.59 -7.43
C ARG A 276 4.99 3.54 -6.43
N ASN A 277 4.20 4.42 -5.82
CA ASN A 277 4.72 5.34 -4.81
C ASN A 277 5.50 4.62 -3.69
N GLU A 278 4.97 3.51 -3.15
CA GLU A 278 5.63 2.68 -2.13
C GLU A 278 7.02 2.18 -2.58
N GLU A 279 7.13 1.80 -3.85
CA GLU A 279 8.36 1.28 -4.43
C GLU A 279 9.40 2.40 -4.62
N VAL A 280 8.97 3.62 -4.96
CA VAL A 280 9.86 4.79 -5.11
C VAL A 280 10.35 5.29 -3.75
N ILE A 281 9.45 5.56 -2.79
CA ILE A 281 9.86 6.00 -1.44
C ILE A 281 10.67 4.91 -0.71
N GLY A 282 10.49 3.66 -1.13
CA GLY A 282 11.21 2.48 -0.67
C GLY A 282 12.61 2.33 -1.26
N ILE A 283 13.08 3.19 -2.16
CA ILE A 283 14.44 3.05 -2.70
C ILE A 283 15.45 3.19 -1.56
N GLU A 284 16.31 2.19 -1.40
CA GLU A 284 17.43 2.20 -0.46
C GLU A 284 18.66 2.87 -1.08
N VAL A 285 19.51 3.47 -0.26
CA VAL A 285 20.73 4.12 -0.71
C VAL A 285 21.65 3.08 -1.36
N GLY A 286 22.11 3.34 -2.59
CA GLY A 286 22.95 2.42 -3.34
C GLY A 286 22.20 1.27 -4.03
N ALA A 287 20.86 1.25 -3.96
CA ALA A 287 20.03 0.22 -4.62
C ALA A 287 19.83 0.49 -6.12
N TRP A 288 20.85 1.00 -6.81
CA TRP A 288 20.82 1.22 -8.26
C TRP A 288 22.17 0.88 -8.87
N ARG A 289 22.17 0.43 -10.12
CA ARG A 289 23.37 -0.05 -10.83
C ARG A 289 23.30 0.24 -12.32
N LYS A 290 24.47 0.30 -12.95
CA LYS A 290 24.62 0.22 -14.41
C LYS A 290 25.10 -1.18 -14.77
N GLU A 291 24.61 -1.70 -15.88
CA GLU A 291 24.96 -3.02 -16.40
C GLU A 291 25.17 -2.88 -17.91
N VAL A 292 26.29 -3.38 -18.44
CA VAL A 292 26.57 -3.32 -19.88
C VAL A 292 26.34 -4.71 -20.46
N VAL A 293 25.40 -4.81 -21.42
CA VAL A 293 25.10 -6.04 -22.14
C VAL A 293 25.18 -5.73 -23.63
N ASP A 294 26.02 -6.45 -24.37
CA ASP A 294 26.23 -6.28 -25.81
C ASP A 294 26.52 -4.82 -26.23
N GLY A 295 27.30 -4.10 -25.42
CA GLY A 295 27.65 -2.70 -25.66
C GLY A 295 26.56 -1.69 -25.30
N VAL A 296 25.38 -2.13 -24.84
CA VAL A 296 24.28 -1.27 -24.38
C VAL A 296 24.32 -1.15 -22.86
N THR A 297 24.26 0.08 -22.35
CA THR A 297 24.20 0.34 -20.91
C THR A 297 22.76 0.37 -20.41
N TYR A 298 22.42 -0.55 -19.51
CA TYR A 298 21.15 -0.62 -18.79
C TYR A 298 21.30 -0.01 -17.40
N CYS A 299 20.35 0.82 -17.00
CA CYS A 299 20.30 1.45 -15.68
C CYS A 299 19.16 0.85 -14.87
N TRP A 300 19.49 0.29 -13.71
CA TRP A 300 18.56 -0.48 -12.88
C TRP A 300 18.38 0.19 -11.52
N VAL A 301 17.15 0.17 -11.02
CA VAL A 301 16.81 0.50 -9.63
C VAL A 301 16.13 -0.70 -8.99
N THR A 302 16.64 -1.13 -7.84
CA THR A 302 16.12 -2.24 -7.05
C THR A 302 15.28 -1.71 -5.89
N THR A 303 14.10 -2.28 -5.68
CA THR A 303 13.19 -1.94 -4.57
C THR A 303 12.37 -3.15 -4.13
N THR A 304 11.47 -3.00 -3.16
CA THR A 304 10.59 -4.06 -2.67
C THR A 304 9.13 -3.82 -3.07
N GLU A 305 8.55 -4.79 -3.77
CA GLU A 305 7.16 -4.84 -4.19
C GLU A 305 6.33 -5.56 -3.11
N HIS A 306 5.44 -4.81 -2.44
CA HIS A 306 4.60 -5.35 -1.36
C HIS A 306 3.19 -5.74 -1.79
N LYS A 307 2.67 -5.22 -2.92
CA LYS A 307 1.24 -5.34 -3.28
C LYS A 307 0.89 -6.69 -3.88
N THR A 308 1.79 -7.29 -4.65
CA THR A 308 1.63 -8.63 -5.25
C THR A 308 2.45 -9.70 -4.55
N GLY A 309 3.21 -9.32 -3.50
CA GLY A 309 4.02 -10.24 -2.71
C GLY A 309 5.30 -10.71 -3.41
N LYS A 310 5.74 -9.99 -4.46
CA LYS A 310 6.95 -10.37 -5.23
C LYS A 310 8.25 -10.10 -4.49
N GLY A 311 8.23 -9.23 -3.47
CA GLY A 311 9.44 -8.92 -2.71
C GLY A 311 10.41 -8.08 -3.54
N ARG A 312 11.70 -8.42 -3.52
CA ARG A 312 12.74 -7.64 -4.18
C ARG A 312 12.58 -7.70 -5.71
N VAL A 313 12.54 -6.54 -6.36
CA VAL A 313 12.32 -6.39 -7.81
C VAL A 313 13.20 -5.30 -8.39
N ASP A 314 13.53 -5.44 -9.68
CA ASP A 314 14.31 -4.47 -10.45
C ASP A 314 13.44 -3.72 -11.47
N TYR A 315 13.71 -2.43 -11.62
CA TYR A 315 13.09 -1.53 -12.60
C TYR A 315 14.14 -0.98 -13.55
N LEU A 316 13.87 -1.05 -14.86
CA LEU A 316 14.69 -0.38 -15.86
C LEU A 316 14.34 1.11 -15.90
N VAL A 317 15.34 1.98 -15.82
CA VAL A 317 15.15 3.45 -15.77
C VAL A 317 16.14 4.14 -16.72
N PRO A 318 15.90 5.40 -17.11
CA PRO A 318 16.91 6.19 -17.82
C PRO A 318 18.04 6.63 -16.87
N GLU A 319 19.22 6.93 -17.44
CA GLU A 319 20.42 7.36 -16.71
C GLU A 319 20.19 8.59 -15.82
N LEU A 320 19.38 9.56 -16.30
CA LEU A 320 18.92 10.73 -15.54
C LEU A 320 18.39 10.35 -14.15
N THR A 321 17.70 9.21 -14.05
CA THR A 321 17.13 8.74 -12.78
C THR A 321 18.24 8.37 -11.79
N LEU A 322 19.27 7.67 -12.26
CA LEU A 322 20.42 7.31 -11.43
C LEU A 322 21.17 8.55 -10.98
N ASP A 323 21.36 9.53 -11.87
CA ASP A 323 22.03 10.78 -11.55
C ASP A 323 21.27 11.58 -10.48
N ALA A 324 19.94 11.65 -10.61
CA ALA A 324 19.07 12.28 -9.62
C ALA A 324 19.11 11.55 -8.26
N LEU A 325 19.08 10.20 -8.27
CA LEU A 325 19.19 9.38 -7.06
C LEU A 325 20.57 9.53 -6.38
N ASN A 326 21.65 9.50 -7.16
CA ASN A 326 23.02 9.71 -6.66
C ASN A 326 23.19 11.08 -6.00
N LEU A 327 22.73 12.14 -6.67
CA LEU A 327 22.77 13.50 -6.11
C LEU A 327 22.00 13.56 -4.79
N PHE A 328 20.78 13.02 -4.78
CA PHE A 328 19.96 13.07 -3.59
C PHE A 328 20.52 12.21 -2.46
N ALA A 329 21.18 11.10 -2.75
CA ALA A 329 21.88 10.28 -1.77
C ALA A 329 22.96 11.09 -1.04
N MET A 330 23.71 11.93 -1.75
CA MET A 330 24.68 12.83 -1.12
C MET A 330 23.97 13.86 -0.23
N CYS A 331 22.96 14.57 -0.76
CA CYS A 331 22.22 15.60 -0.03
C CYS A 331 21.49 15.09 1.23
N SER A 332 21.03 13.84 1.22
CA SER A 332 20.33 13.22 2.36
C SER A 332 21.26 12.69 3.46
N THR A 333 22.58 12.80 3.30
CA THR A 333 23.57 12.31 4.28
C THR A 333 23.39 12.89 5.69
N PRO A 334 23.20 14.21 5.89
CA PRO A 334 23.00 14.75 7.24
C PRO A 334 21.78 14.17 7.95
N MET A 335 20.66 13.99 7.23
CA MET A 335 19.45 13.38 7.79
C MET A 335 19.65 11.92 8.17
N ARG A 336 20.41 11.16 7.37
CA ARG A 336 20.74 9.77 7.71
C ARG A 336 21.65 9.66 8.92
N ARG A 337 22.65 10.56 9.07
CA ARG A 337 23.49 10.63 10.27
C ARG A 337 22.68 10.92 11.53
N GLU A 338 21.71 11.84 11.46
CA GLU A 338 20.80 12.11 12.58
C GLU A 338 19.94 10.88 12.94
N LEU A 339 19.44 10.16 11.93
CA LEU A 339 18.67 8.93 12.15
C LEU A 339 19.53 7.77 12.70
N GLU A 340 20.81 7.71 12.35
CA GLU A 340 21.77 6.72 12.87
C GLU A 340 22.19 7.03 14.31
N ALA A 341 22.29 8.31 14.67
CA ALA A 341 22.44 8.73 16.06
C ALA A 341 21.19 8.37 16.89
N GLU A 342 19.98 8.69 16.39
CA GLU A 342 18.72 8.29 17.04
C GLU A 342 18.63 6.77 17.21
N LEU A 343 19.10 6.00 16.22
CA LEU A 343 19.13 4.55 16.30
C LEU A 343 19.98 4.07 17.47
N SER A 344 21.16 4.66 17.66
CA SER A 344 22.05 4.33 18.78
C SER A 344 21.39 4.63 20.13
N ASP A 345 20.71 5.77 20.24
CA ASP A 345 19.98 6.17 21.45
C ASP A 345 18.80 5.23 21.75
N LEU A 346 18.08 4.80 20.71
CA LEU A 346 16.97 3.83 20.83
C LEU A 346 17.45 2.45 21.26
N GLU A 347 18.60 2.00 20.76
CA GLU A 347 19.20 0.71 21.15
C GLU A 347 19.62 0.71 22.62
N LEU A 348 20.26 1.79 23.10
CA LEU A 348 20.57 1.98 24.52
C LEU A 348 19.31 2.00 25.38
N SER A 349 18.26 2.69 24.92
CA SER A 349 16.99 2.80 25.64
C SER A 349 16.27 1.45 25.74
N CYS A 350 16.22 0.66 24.66
CA CYS A 350 15.59 -0.66 24.66
C CYS A 350 16.30 -1.69 25.56
N ASN A 351 17.60 -1.49 25.86
CA ASN A 351 18.34 -2.34 26.80
C ASN A 351 17.94 -2.08 28.27
N SER A 352 17.37 -0.91 28.57
CA SER A 352 17.02 -0.50 29.93
C SER A 352 15.52 -0.54 30.22
N VAL A 353 14.68 -0.37 29.20
CA VAL A 353 13.22 -0.34 29.33
C VAL A 353 12.57 -1.28 28.32
N ASP A 354 11.80 -2.25 28.81
CA ASP A 354 10.90 -3.05 27.98
C ASP A 354 9.66 -2.23 27.58
N SER A 355 9.80 -1.45 26.51
CA SER A 355 8.70 -0.70 25.93
C SER A 355 8.44 -1.15 24.50
N ALA A 356 7.22 -1.60 24.25
CA ALA A 356 6.77 -1.96 22.91
C ALA A 356 6.83 -0.78 21.93
N ASP A 357 6.54 0.44 22.39
CA ASP A 357 6.63 1.65 21.58
C ASP A 357 8.07 1.95 21.16
N LEU A 358 9.03 1.81 22.09
CA LEU A 358 10.45 2.00 21.80
C LEU A 358 10.95 0.96 20.81
N LEU A 359 10.59 -0.32 20.98
CA LEU A 359 10.97 -1.39 20.06
C LEU A 359 10.39 -1.21 18.66
N LEU A 360 9.11 -0.81 18.56
CA LEU A 360 8.48 -0.48 17.28
C LEU A 360 9.15 0.72 16.62
N ARG A 361 9.52 1.75 17.39
CA ARG A 361 10.26 2.92 16.87
C ARG A 361 11.66 2.51 16.40
N LEU A 362 12.37 1.69 17.18
CA LEU A 362 13.70 1.17 16.88
C LEU A 362 13.69 0.41 15.54
N GLU A 363 12.80 -0.55 15.36
CA GLU A 363 12.73 -1.29 14.09
C GLU A 363 12.33 -0.40 12.93
N LYS A 364 11.40 0.54 13.15
CA LYS A 364 11.06 1.50 12.12
C LYS A 364 12.28 2.35 11.73
N ALA A 365 13.06 2.81 12.71
CA ALA A 365 14.30 3.56 12.47
C ALA A 365 15.33 2.70 11.70
N ARG A 366 15.50 1.42 12.05
CA ARG A 366 16.36 0.46 11.34
C ARG A 366 15.96 0.27 9.88
N LYS A 367 14.66 0.23 9.60
CA LYS A 367 14.14 0.14 8.22
C LYS A 367 14.32 1.45 7.47
N ASP A 368 14.00 2.57 8.10
CA ASP A 368 14.04 3.88 7.48
C ASP A 368 15.48 4.37 7.24
N SER A 369 16.46 4.00 8.08
CA SER A 369 17.86 4.44 7.97
C SER A 369 18.53 4.06 6.65
N LYS A 370 18.06 2.97 6.04
CA LYS A 370 18.54 2.49 4.73
C LYS A 370 17.91 3.23 3.55
N ARG A 371 16.79 3.94 3.78
CA ARG A 371 15.93 4.49 2.74
C ARG A 371 16.38 5.89 2.35
N LEU A 372 16.12 6.25 1.10
CA LEU A 372 16.58 7.51 0.52
C LEU A 372 15.60 8.67 0.80
N PHE A 373 14.29 8.43 0.67
CA PHE A 373 13.26 9.48 0.70
C PHE A 373 12.76 9.78 2.12
N LEU A 374 13.61 10.43 2.91
CA LEU A 374 13.34 10.79 4.30
C LEU A 374 12.61 12.13 4.45
N CYS A 375 11.90 12.28 5.57
CA CYS A 375 11.21 13.49 5.98
C CYS A 375 11.19 13.62 7.50
N LEU A 376 10.95 14.83 7.99
CA LEU A 376 10.65 15.08 9.39
C LEU A 376 9.14 14.92 9.60
N ASN A 377 8.73 13.93 10.39
CA ASN A 377 7.33 13.75 10.78
C ASN A 377 7.07 14.38 12.16
N GLY A 378 6.28 15.45 12.18
CA GLY A 378 5.88 16.14 13.41
C GLY A 378 4.79 15.43 14.23
N TYR A 379 4.19 14.36 13.71
CA TYR A 379 3.17 13.57 14.40
C TYR A 379 3.75 12.34 15.15
N GLY A 380 5.07 12.10 15.05
CA GLY A 380 5.72 10.86 15.47
C GLY A 380 5.71 10.59 16.97
N ASN A 381 5.54 11.62 17.82
CA ASN A 381 5.34 11.44 19.26
C ASN A 381 4.52 12.61 19.84
N LYS A 382 3.25 12.37 20.19
CA LYS A 382 2.38 13.39 20.79
C LYS A 382 2.82 13.80 22.19
N ALA A 383 3.58 12.94 22.91
CA ALA A 383 3.98 13.19 24.28
C ALA A 383 5.07 14.27 24.38
N GLU A 384 6.01 14.31 23.43
CA GLU A 384 7.19 15.19 23.52
C GLU A 384 7.22 16.31 22.47
N ARG A 385 6.31 16.31 21.48
CA ARG A 385 6.29 17.28 20.36
C ARG A 385 7.60 17.35 19.55
N VAL A 386 8.50 16.39 19.71
CA VAL A 386 9.72 16.26 18.92
C VAL A 386 9.39 15.45 17.67
N GLY A 387 9.61 16.04 16.49
CA GLY A 387 9.45 15.32 15.23
C GLY A 387 10.60 14.34 15.01
N HIS A 388 10.30 13.15 14.50
CA HIS A 388 11.28 12.12 14.17
C HIS A 388 11.53 12.05 12.67
N ILE A 389 12.73 11.60 12.28
CA ILE A 389 13.04 11.33 10.87
C ILE A 389 12.48 9.96 10.48
N GLU A 390 11.77 9.93 9.36
CA GLU A 390 11.22 8.71 8.77
C GLU A 390 11.02 8.83 7.26
N VAL A 391 10.73 7.71 6.60
CA VAL A 391 10.38 7.68 5.16
C VAL A 391 9.08 8.45 4.88
N LEU A 392 9.02 9.12 3.74
CA LEU A 392 7.81 9.78 3.24
C LEU A 392 6.60 8.85 3.18
N SER A 393 5.45 9.29 3.69
CA SER A 393 4.18 8.57 3.49
C SER A 393 3.56 8.83 2.11
N ALA A 394 2.48 8.13 1.75
CA ALA A 394 1.71 8.46 0.52
C ALA A 394 1.15 9.88 0.57
N ALA A 395 0.69 10.32 1.74
CA ALA A 395 0.21 11.69 1.94
C ALA A 395 1.36 12.69 1.77
N GLY A 396 2.50 12.43 2.41
CA GLY A 396 3.70 13.27 2.27
C GLY A 396 4.21 13.36 0.83
N SER A 397 4.13 12.26 0.08
CA SER A 397 4.49 12.22 -1.34
C SER A 397 3.53 13.03 -2.21
N ASN A 398 2.22 12.98 -1.95
CA ASN A 398 1.26 13.83 -2.67
C ASN A 398 1.43 15.32 -2.32
N GLU A 399 1.78 15.66 -1.08
CA GLU A 399 2.14 17.04 -0.71
C GLU A 399 3.44 17.51 -1.40
N ALA A 400 4.42 16.64 -1.56
CA ALA A 400 5.61 16.92 -2.38
C ALA A 400 5.25 17.24 -3.83
N PHE A 401 4.35 16.45 -4.41
CA PHE A 401 3.90 16.64 -5.79
C PHE A 401 3.12 17.94 -5.97
N LYS A 402 2.24 18.29 -5.02
CA LYS A 402 1.57 19.60 -5.02
C LYS A 402 2.55 20.76 -4.96
N ARG A 403 3.59 20.69 -4.11
CA ARG A 403 4.63 21.73 -4.02
C ARG A 403 5.40 21.87 -5.33
N VAL A 404 5.78 20.75 -5.94
CA VAL A 404 6.49 20.71 -7.23
C VAL A 404 5.64 21.30 -8.35
N ALA A 405 4.39 20.88 -8.50
CA ALA A 405 3.49 21.40 -9.53
C ALA A 405 3.28 22.91 -9.39
N LYS A 406 3.00 23.38 -8.17
CA LYS A 406 2.87 24.81 -7.87
C LYS A 406 4.14 25.60 -8.19
N ALA A 407 5.31 25.09 -7.78
CA ALA A 407 6.59 25.76 -8.02
C ALA A 407 6.99 25.78 -9.50
N ALA A 408 6.53 24.81 -10.29
CA ALA A 408 6.69 24.76 -11.73
C ALA A 408 5.68 25.65 -12.50
N GLY A 409 4.73 26.29 -11.82
CA GLY A 409 3.68 27.08 -12.45
C GLY A 409 2.64 26.22 -13.20
N SER A 410 2.40 25.00 -12.73
CA SER A 410 1.34 24.12 -13.23
C SER A 410 0.14 24.13 -12.27
N ASP A 411 -1.05 24.34 -12.83
CA ASP A 411 -2.32 24.27 -12.11
C ASP A 411 -2.87 22.83 -12.04
N TRP A 412 -2.17 21.88 -12.66
CA TRP A 412 -2.58 20.48 -12.66
C TRP A 412 -2.51 19.90 -11.25
N PRO A 413 -3.57 19.22 -10.75
CA PRO A 413 -3.60 18.63 -9.41
C PRO A 413 -2.77 17.34 -9.34
N LEU A 414 -1.44 17.48 -9.43
CA LEU A 414 -0.49 16.38 -9.53
C LEU A 414 -0.56 15.41 -8.34
N ARG A 415 -0.67 14.11 -8.63
CA ARG A 415 -0.65 13.01 -7.65
C ARG A 415 0.26 11.87 -8.08
N THR A 416 0.81 11.16 -7.10
CA THR A 416 1.79 10.08 -7.29
C THR A 416 1.35 8.98 -8.26
N HIS A 417 0.07 8.61 -8.22
CA HIS A 417 -0.48 7.56 -9.09
C HIS A 417 -0.53 7.96 -10.57
N GLN A 418 -0.56 9.27 -10.87
CA GLN A 418 -0.63 9.76 -12.25
C GLN A 418 0.68 9.50 -12.98
N CYS A 419 1.83 9.63 -12.33
CA CYS A 419 3.14 9.36 -12.94
C CYS A 419 3.24 7.97 -13.55
N ARG A 420 2.77 6.93 -12.83
CA ARG A 420 2.80 5.56 -13.36
C ARG A 420 1.88 5.37 -14.56
N ARG A 421 0.74 6.07 -14.61
CA ARG A 421 -0.15 6.02 -15.80
C ARG A 421 0.42 6.82 -16.96
N THR A 422 0.95 8.03 -16.71
CA THR A 422 1.64 8.82 -17.74
C THR A 422 2.82 8.06 -18.32
N TYR A 423 3.62 7.37 -17.50
CA TYR A 423 4.69 6.48 -17.97
C TYR A 423 4.17 5.42 -18.94
N ALA A 424 3.07 4.72 -18.58
CA ALA A 424 2.46 3.73 -19.48
C ALA A 424 2.08 4.36 -20.82
N ARG A 425 1.47 5.56 -20.78
CA ARG A 425 1.02 6.27 -21.98
C ARG A 425 2.20 6.63 -22.88
N CYS A 426 3.27 7.19 -22.33
CA CYS A 426 4.46 7.56 -23.10
C CYS A 426 5.08 6.34 -23.81
N PHE A 427 5.08 5.16 -23.19
CA PHE A 427 5.59 3.94 -23.82
C PHE A 427 4.69 3.43 -24.95
N VAL A 428 3.37 3.49 -24.77
CA VAL A 428 2.40 3.08 -25.81
C VAL A 428 2.42 4.03 -27.01
N GLU A 429 2.62 5.34 -26.77
CA GLU A 429 2.74 6.35 -27.82
C GLU A 429 4.14 6.41 -28.46
N SER A 430 5.13 5.72 -27.88
CA SER A 430 6.47 5.64 -28.44
C SER A 430 6.54 4.76 -29.69
N ARG A 431 7.72 4.72 -30.32
CA ARG A 431 7.99 3.83 -31.47
C ARG A 431 7.83 2.34 -31.14
N MET A 432 7.85 1.94 -29.87
CA MET A 432 7.55 0.57 -29.46
C MET A 432 6.06 0.22 -29.68
N GLY A 433 5.17 1.21 -29.72
CA GLY A 433 3.75 1.01 -30.02
C GLY A 433 3.13 -0.14 -29.23
N ARG A 434 2.58 -1.12 -29.95
CA ARG A 434 1.82 -2.26 -29.40
C ARG A 434 2.68 -3.25 -28.60
N THR A 435 3.95 -3.44 -28.97
CA THR A 435 4.86 -4.38 -28.27
C THR A 435 5.26 -3.88 -26.89
N SER A 436 5.07 -2.58 -26.62
CA SER A 436 5.30 -1.97 -25.32
C SER A 436 4.48 -2.60 -24.19
N LEU A 437 3.35 -3.27 -24.47
CA LEU A 437 2.53 -3.90 -23.43
C LEU A 437 3.22 -5.06 -22.72
N VAL A 438 4.03 -5.84 -23.44
CA VAL A 438 4.82 -6.93 -22.84
C VAL A 438 5.88 -6.35 -21.91
N PHE A 439 6.57 -5.31 -22.39
CA PHE A 439 7.51 -4.55 -21.57
C PHE A 439 6.83 -3.94 -20.35
N LEU A 440 5.69 -3.26 -20.51
CA LEU A 440 4.95 -2.63 -19.42
C LEU A 440 4.43 -3.66 -18.41
N LYS A 441 3.97 -4.84 -18.83
CA LYS A 441 3.61 -5.92 -17.89
C LYS A 441 4.81 -6.32 -17.03
N TRP A 442 5.98 -6.49 -17.65
CA TRP A 442 7.20 -6.83 -16.93
C TRP A 442 7.70 -5.67 -16.05
N GLN A 443 7.72 -4.44 -16.56
CA GLN A 443 8.16 -3.24 -15.86
C GLN A 443 7.27 -2.98 -14.66
N PHE A 444 5.95 -3.02 -14.83
CA PHE A 444 4.98 -2.82 -13.75
C PHE A 444 4.84 -4.00 -12.80
N LYS A 445 5.54 -5.11 -13.06
CA LYS A 445 5.43 -6.34 -12.28
C LYS A 445 3.98 -6.81 -12.20
N HIS A 446 3.18 -6.66 -13.25
CA HIS A 446 1.80 -7.13 -13.27
C HIS A 446 1.72 -8.64 -13.41
N SER A 447 0.77 -9.27 -12.71
CA SER A 447 0.53 -10.72 -12.81
C SER A 447 -0.22 -11.11 -14.09
N SER A 448 -0.99 -10.20 -14.68
CA SER A 448 -1.77 -10.43 -15.90
C SER A 448 -1.59 -9.29 -16.91
N MET A 449 -1.84 -9.58 -18.18
CA MET A 449 -1.83 -8.56 -19.23
C MET A 449 -3.02 -7.61 -19.11
N SER A 450 -4.18 -8.11 -18.68
CA SER A 450 -5.39 -7.30 -18.43
C SER A 450 -5.15 -6.15 -17.45
N MET A 451 -4.33 -6.36 -16.42
CA MET A 451 -3.93 -5.28 -15.52
C MET A 451 -3.11 -4.21 -16.22
N THR A 452 -2.23 -4.58 -17.17
CA THR A 452 -1.43 -3.62 -17.96
C THR A 452 -2.29 -2.85 -18.94
N GLN A 453 -3.26 -3.50 -19.57
CA GLN A 453 -4.20 -2.88 -20.49
C GLN A 453 -4.95 -1.72 -19.83
N LEU A 454 -5.38 -1.84 -18.57
CA LEU A 454 -6.03 -0.74 -17.83
C LEU A 454 -5.17 0.55 -17.76
N TYR A 455 -3.84 0.42 -17.74
CA TYR A 455 -2.94 1.57 -17.69
C TYR A 455 -2.64 2.15 -19.07
N ALA A 456 -2.59 1.29 -20.09
CA ALA A 456 -2.28 1.64 -21.48
C ALA A 456 -3.50 2.11 -22.29
N SER A 457 -4.71 1.75 -21.86
CA SER A 457 -5.97 2.02 -22.55
C SER A 457 -6.28 3.51 -22.64
N ASN A 458 -6.67 3.95 -23.83
CA ASN A 458 -7.23 5.27 -24.09
C ASN A 458 -8.75 5.13 -24.28
N PRO A 459 -9.59 5.89 -23.55
CA PRO A 459 -11.03 5.92 -23.77
C PRO A 459 -11.46 6.30 -25.20
N LEU A 460 -10.55 6.90 -25.99
CA LEU A 460 -10.78 7.40 -27.34
C LEU A 460 -10.12 6.54 -28.44
N GLN A 461 -9.48 5.40 -28.13
CA GLN A 461 -8.91 4.48 -29.15
C GLN A 461 -9.62 3.13 -29.16
N ASP A 462 -9.72 2.61 -30.37
CA ASP A 462 -10.55 1.48 -30.81
C ASP A 462 -10.22 0.15 -30.10
N LEU A 463 -11.25 -0.56 -29.65
CA LEU A 463 -11.16 -1.87 -28.97
C LEU A 463 -10.51 -2.93 -29.87
N THR A 464 -10.63 -2.76 -31.19
CA THR A 464 -10.05 -3.60 -32.26
C THR A 464 -8.52 -3.72 -32.15
N LEU A 465 -7.84 -2.64 -31.76
CA LEU A 465 -6.39 -2.58 -31.53
C LEU A 465 -5.92 -3.55 -30.43
N PHE A 466 -6.80 -3.84 -29.46
CA PHE A 466 -6.48 -4.67 -28.30
C PHE A 466 -6.80 -6.15 -28.53
N ASP A 467 -7.84 -6.45 -29.31
CA ASP A 467 -8.16 -7.82 -29.74
C ASP A 467 -7.05 -8.39 -30.63
N GLU A 468 -6.47 -7.57 -31.52
CA GLU A 468 -5.30 -7.96 -32.34
C GLU A 468 -4.06 -8.33 -31.50
N ILE A 469 -3.82 -7.65 -30.38
CA ILE A 469 -2.68 -7.95 -29.49
C ILE A 469 -2.91 -9.25 -28.70
N LEU A 470 -4.15 -9.49 -28.28
CA LEU A 470 -4.53 -10.73 -27.61
C LEU A 470 -4.44 -11.92 -28.58
N GLN A 471 -4.80 -11.72 -29.85
CA GLN A 471 -4.61 -12.67 -30.94
C GLN A 471 -3.11 -13.00 -31.11
N GLN A 472 -2.25 -11.98 -31.28
CA GLN A 472 -0.80 -12.18 -31.42
C GLN A 472 -0.14 -12.82 -30.20
N MET A 473 -0.58 -12.49 -28.97
CA MET A 473 -0.09 -13.17 -27.77
C MET A 473 -0.55 -14.63 -27.68
N THR A 474 -1.70 -14.94 -28.27
CA THR A 474 -2.22 -16.32 -28.37
C THR A 474 -1.40 -17.08 -29.40
N GLU A 475 -1.13 -16.50 -30.56
CA GLU A 475 -0.23 -17.02 -31.58
C GLU A 475 1.19 -17.25 -31.03
N PHE A 476 1.79 -16.28 -30.34
CA PHE A 476 3.13 -16.46 -29.74
C PHE A 476 3.16 -17.54 -28.65
N LYS A 477 2.07 -17.70 -27.89
CA LYS A 477 1.95 -18.82 -26.93
C LYS A 477 1.80 -20.15 -27.63
N ILE A 478 1.04 -20.20 -28.72
CA ILE A 478 0.89 -21.39 -29.56
C ILE A 478 2.26 -21.74 -30.15
N ASP A 479 2.96 -20.81 -30.78
CA ASP A 479 4.31 -21.00 -31.32
C ASP A 479 5.31 -21.47 -30.26
N LEU A 480 5.25 -20.91 -29.04
CA LEU A 480 6.12 -21.34 -27.94
C LEU A 480 5.80 -22.78 -27.50
N ILE A 481 4.51 -23.13 -27.36
CA ILE A 481 4.05 -24.48 -27.01
C ILE A 481 4.39 -25.46 -28.14
N GLU A 482 4.18 -25.08 -29.40
CA GLU A 482 4.55 -25.86 -30.59
C GLU A 482 6.06 -26.06 -30.67
N SER A 483 6.87 -25.06 -30.31
CA SER A 483 8.33 -25.25 -30.21
C SER A 483 8.67 -26.30 -29.15
N TRP A 484 8.01 -26.27 -27.98
CA TRP A 484 8.22 -27.25 -26.90
C TRP A 484 7.76 -28.66 -27.28
N LEU A 485 6.68 -28.76 -28.05
CA LEU A 485 6.17 -30.04 -28.58
C LEU A 485 7.04 -30.55 -29.74
N GLY A 486 7.58 -29.68 -30.58
CA GLY A 486 8.50 -30.00 -31.68
C GLY A 486 9.87 -30.50 -31.20
N PHE A 487 10.33 -30.07 -30.01
CA PHE A 487 11.51 -30.67 -29.37
C PHE A 487 11.26 -32.11 -28.86
N GLY A 488 9.99 -32.55 -28.77
CA GLY A 488 9.63 -33.92 -28.39
C GLY A 488 9.76 -34.95 -29.52
N GLU A 489 9.70 -34.54 -30.79
CA GLU A 489 9.76 -35.46 -31.94
C GLU A 489 11.19 -35.82 -32.37
N GLN A 490 12.20 -35.04 -31.98
CA GLN A 490 13.60 -35.32 -32.33
C GLN A 490 14.26 -36.43 -31.48
N TRP A 491 13.59 -36.98 -30.46
CA TRP A 491 14.11 -38.06 -29.63
C TRP A 491 13.71 -39.48 -30.07
N ASN A 492 12.91 -39.63 -31.13
CA ASN A 492 12.41 -40.93 -31.59
C ASN A 492 12.98 -41.46 -32.92
N GLN A 493 13.99 -40.81 -33.51
CA GLN A 493 14.73 -41.40 -34.62
C GLN A 493 15.97 -42.14 -34.09
N LYS A 494 15.83 -43.46 -33.91
CA LYS A 494 16.98 -44.37 -33.76
C LYS A 494 17.82 -44.30 -35.04
N PRO A 495 19.16 -44.17 -34.93
CA PRO A 495 20.02 -44.41 -36.08
C PRO A 495 20.01 -45.92 -36.40
N THR A 496 19.70 -46.27 -37.63
CA THR A 496 20.13 -47.52 -38.27
C THR A 496 21.36 -47.28 -39.11
#